data_AF-A0A2N7D7C6-F1
#
_entry.id   AF-A0A2N7D7C6-F1
#
_cell.length_a   1.000
_cell.length_b   1.000
_cell.length_c   1.000
_cell.angle_alpha   90.00
_cell.angle_beta   90.00
_cell.angle_gamma   90.00
#
_symmetry.space_group_name_H-M   'P 1'
#
loop_
_entity.id
_entity.type
_entity.pdbx_description
1 polymer ?
#
loop_
_entity_poly.entity_id
_entity_poly.type
_entity_poly.pdbx_seq_one_letter_code
_entity_poly.pdbx_strand_id
1 'polypeptide(L)'
;MPKVLKTSLLVGITLSLINPSYAQYETPVLPDTGQTVQYDTEGAPLTASESSLFTGQDASVESNPMRYQDNGDGTVTDLNTGLMWQKAHDTTKRNLADSTAVVEGMNIGGYEDWRLPTIKELYSLAHFDGELMKPESGKDSSPYIDTEYFDFEYDERIPFAGAF
;
A
#
# COMPACT_ATOMS: atom_id res chain seq x y z
N MET A 1 -46.66 -40.57 -52.12
CA MET A 1 -45.93 -39.29 -51.89
C MET A 1 -45.18 -39.40 -50.57
N PRO A 2 -43.85 -39.52 -50.57
CA PRO A 2 -43.06 -39.64 -49.34
C PRO A 2 -42.75 -38.24 -48.77
N LYS A 3 -42.97 -38.04 -47.46
CA LYS A 3 -42.54 -36.84 -46.74
C LYS A 3 -41.08 -37.01 -46.34
N VAL A 4 -40.20 -36.21 -46.93
CA VAL A 4 -38.78 -36.11 -46.56
C VAL A 4 -38.67 -35.33 -45.25
N LEU A 5 -38.22 -36.00 -44.19
CA LEU A 5 -37.87 -35.36 -42.92
C LEU A 5 -36.49 -34.71 -43.07
N LYS A 6 -36.42 -33.38 -43.07
CA LYS A 6 -35.14 -32.65 -43.05
C LYS A 6 -34.65 -32.56 -41.61
N THR A 7 -33.70 -33.40 -41.26
CA THR A 7 -32.96 -33.33 -40.00
C THR A 7 -31.95 -32.18 -40.10
N SER A 8 -32.23 -31.04 -39.47
CA SER A 8 -31.24 -29.97 -39.30
C SER A 8 -30.44 -30.22 -38.03
N LEU A 9 -29.18 -30.62 -38.20
CA LEU A 9 -28.18 -30.73 -37.15
C LEU A 9 -27.71 -29.33 -36.77
N LEU A 10 -28.07 -28.84 -35.57
CA LEU A 10 -27.53 -27.60 -35.04
C LEU A 10 -26.18 -27.93 -34.38
N VAL A 11 -25.07 -27.66 -35.09
CA VAL A 11 -23.72 -27.73 -34.51
C VAL A 11 -23.54 -26.47 -33.65
N GLY A 12 -23.71 -26.61 -32.34
CA GLY A 12 -23.38 -25.57 -31.38
C GLY A 12 -21.86 -25.43 -31.28
N ILE A 13 -21.30 -24.44 -31.97
CA ILE A 13 -19.91 -24.02 -31.77
C ILE A 13 -19.88 -23.20 -30.48
N THR A 14 -19.56 -23.85 -29.37
CA THR A 14 -19.13 -23.15 -28.15
C THR A 14 -17.77 -22.52 -28.44
N LEU A 15 -17.79 -21.22 -28.75
CA LEU A 15 -16.59 -20.41 -28.81
C LEU A 15 -16.11 -20.22 -27.36
N SER A 16 -15.25 -21.12 -26.86
CA SER A 16 -14.48 -20.86 -25.66
C SER A 16 -13.57 -19.66 -25.97
N LEU A 17 -13.97 -18.49 -25.49
CA LEU A 17 -13.07 -17.37 -25.33
C LEU A 17 -12.00 -17.81 -24.33
N ILE A 18 -10.90 -18.33 -24.85
CA ILE A 18 -9.65 -18.31 -24.13
C ILE A 18 -9.34 -16.82 -24.03
N ASN A 19 -9.77 -16.17 -22.95
CA ASN A 19 -9.15 -14.94 -22.50
C ASN A 19 -7.79 -15.40 -21.98
N PRO A 20 -6.68 -15.21 -22.71
CA PRO A 20 -5.41 -15.18 -22.02
C PRO A 20 -5.52 -13.96 -21.09
N SER A 21 -5.83 -14.20 -19.83
CA SER A 21 -5.49 -13.28 -18.76
C SER A 21 -3.97 -13.20 -18.75
N TYR A 22 -3.40 -12.46 -19.69
CA TYR A 22 -2.07 -11.93 -19.53
C TYR A 22 -2.18 -11.02 -18.32
N ALA A 23 -1.64 -11.47 -17.19
CA ALA A 23 -1.32 -10.55 -16.11
C ALA A 23 -0.44 -9.47 -16.74
N GLN A 24 -0.99 -8.27 -16.95
CA GLN A 24 -0.17 -7.13 -17.34
C GLN A 24 0.78 -6.91 -16.17
N TYR A 25 2.04 -7.26 -16.37
CA TYR A 25 3.09 -6.93 -15.42
C TYR A 25 3.38 -5.44 -15.64
N GLU A 26 2.57 -4.58 -15.02
CA GLU A 26 2.93 -3.18 -14.91
C GLU A 26 4.23 -3.12 -14.10
N THR A 27 5.20 -2.36 -14.61
CA THR A 27 6.46 -2.16 -13.90
C THR A 27 6.13 -1.50 -12.56
N PRO A 28 6.53 -2.08 -11.41
CA PRO A 28 6.30 -1.46 -10.11
C PRO A 28 6.79 -0.02 -10.12
N VAL A 29 5.89 0.90 -9.78
CA VAL A 29 6.20 2.32 -9.62
C VAL A 29 6.30 2.57 -8.12
N LEU A 30 7.29 3.35 -7.69
CA LEU A 30 7.34 3.77 -6.29
C LEU A 30 6.29 4.87 -6.07
N PRO A 31 5.55 4.84 -4.95
CA PRO A 31 4.76 5.99 -4.55
C PRO A 31 5.67 7.17 -4.24
N ASP A 32 5.09 8.35 -4.31
CA ASP A 32 5.64 9.57 -3.78
C ASP A 32 5.69 9.56 -2.25
N THR A 33 6.36 10.54 -1.64
CA THR A 33 6.56 10.53 -0.19
C THR A 33 5.28 10.85 0.59
N GLY A 34 4.28 11.44 -0.06
CA GLY A 34 3.05 11.90 0.56
C GLY A 34 3.21 13.22 1.31
N GLN A 35 4.33 13.94 1.11
CA GLN A 35 4.52 15.26 1.70
C GLN A 35 3.72 16.32 0.95
N THR A 36 2.82 16.99 1.66
CA THR A 36 1.86 17.93 1.06
C THR A 36 2.08 19.39 1.46
N VAL A 37 2.96 19.65 2.43
CA VAL A 37 3.24 20.99 2.96
C VAL A 37 4.56 21.53 2.44
N GLN A 38 4.54 22.75 1.89
CA GLN A 38 5.75 23.52 1.57
C GLN A 38 6.13 24.40 2.76
N TYR A 39 7.43 24.63 2.96
CA TYR A 39 7.97 25.49 4.02
C TYR A 39 8.79 26.64 3.43
N ASP A 40 8.80 27.78 4.13
CA ASP A 40 9.66 28.91 3.82
C ASP A 40 11.08 28.77 4.39
N THR A 41 11.91 29.80 4.23
CA THR A 41 13.29 29.80 4.74
C THR A 41 13.40 29.89 6.27
N GLU A 42 12.30 30.19 6.96
CA GLU A 42 12.20 30.24 8.43
C GLU A 42 11.56 28.95 8.99
N GLY A 43 11.13 28.04 8.13
CA GLY A 43 10.47 26.79 8.49
C GLY A 43 8.97 26.95 8.78
N ALA A 44 8.35 28.06 8.40
CA ALA A 44 6.91 28.24 8.50
C ALA A 44 6.19 27.60 7.30
N PRO A 45 5.02 26.97 7.49
CA PRO A 45 4.27 26.36 6.41
C PRO A 45 3.71 27.44 5.47
N LEU A 46 3.79 27.18 4.16
CA LEU A 46 3.29 28.03 3.10
C LEU A 46 1.97 27.48 2.55
N THR A 47 1.01 28.36 2.31
CA THR A 47 -0.07 28.07 1.34
C THR A 47 0.55 28.21 -0.04
N ALA A 48 0.47 27.15 -0.87
CA ALA A 48 1.05 27.01 -2.21
C ALA A 48 1.63 28.32 -2.80
N SER A 49 2.95 28.38 -2.90
CA SER A 49 3.64 29.58 -3.37
C SER A 49 4.01 29.47 -4.85
N GLU A 50 3.64 30.48 -5.63
CA GLU A 50 4.06 30.63 -7.04
C GLU A 50 5.54 31.07 -7.19
N SER A 51 6.23 31.38 -6.09
CA SER A 51 7.66 31.72 -6.11
C SER A 51 8.54 30.50 -6.39
N SER A 52 9.42 30.61 -7.38
CA SER A 52 10.44 29.62 -7.71
C SER A 52 11.50 29.42 -6.62
N LEU A 53 11.50 30.24 -5.57
CA LEU A 53 12.39 30.04 -4.41
C LEU A 53 12.01 28.81 -3.59
N PHE A 54 10.74 28.39 -3.65
CA PHE A 54 10.22 27.26 -2.88
C PHE A 54 9.90 26.03 -3.74
N THR A 55 10.13 26.11 -5.06
CA THR A 55 10.01 24.98 -5.99
C THR A 55 11.17 24.00 -5.81
N GLY A 56 10.87 22.70 -5.79
CA GLY A 56 11.83 21.61 -5.54
C GLY A 56 11.62 20.89 -4.20
N GLN A 57 10.70 21.37 -3.37
CA GLN A 57 10.15 20.59 -2.26
C GLN A 57 9.22 19.50 -2.81
N ASP A 58 9.06 18.39 -2.09
CA ASP A 58 8.20 17.29 -2.53
C ASP A 58 6.76 17.78 -2.78
N ALA A 59 6.22 18.52 -1.81
CA ALA A 59 4.93 19.21 -1.87
C ALA A 59 4.76 20.25 -2.99
N SER A 60 5.82 20.55 -3.78
CA SER A 60 5.74 21.42 -4.95
C SER A 60 5.62 20.66 -6.28
N VAL A 61 5.59 19.32 -6.23
CA VAL A 61 5.53 18.45 -7.40
C VAL A 61 4.30 17.55 -7.30
N GLU A 62 3.55 17.42 -8.39
CA GLU A 62 2.52 16.37 -8.51
C GLU A 62 3.21 15.07 -8.97
N SER A 63 3.13 14.03 -8.14
CA SER A 63 3.81 12.76 -8.33
C SER A 63 2.84 11.58 -8.16
N ASN A 64 3.34 10.35 -8.17
CA ASN A 64 2.52 9.15 -8.08
C ASN A 64 1.98 8.96 -6.65
N PRO A 65 0.68 9.15 -6.36
CA PRO A 65 0.19 9.06 -4.99
C PRO A 65 0.26 7.64 -4.45
N MET A 66 0.33 7.50 -3.12
CA MET A 66 0.08 6.22 -2.46
C MET A 66 -1.34 5.73 -2.78
N ARG A 67 -1.46 4.46 -3.18
CA ARG A 67 -2.70 3.88 -3.68
C ARG A 67 -2.85 2.47 -3.13
N TYR A 68 -3.80 2.30 -2.23
CA TYR A 68 -4.07 1.02 -1.57
C TYR A 68 -5.49 0.54 -1.83
N GLN A 69 -5.69 -0.77 -1.72
CA GLN A 69 -7.00 -1.40 -1.71
C GLN A 69 -7.08 -2.36 -0.53
N ASP A 70 -8.00 -2.11 0.39
CA ASP A 70 -8.38 -3.10 1.41
C ASP A 70 -9.17 -4.23 0.74
N ASN A 71 -8.69 -5.47 0.91
CA ASN A 71 -9.33 -6.65 0.31
C ASN A 71 -10.45 -7.21 1.21
N GLY A 72 -10.61 -6.71 2.44
CA GLY A 72 -11.66 -7.11 3.38
C GLY A 72 -11.41 -8.47 4.07
N ASP A 73 -10.20 -9.01 3.94
CA ASP A 73 -9.80 -10.34 4.41
C ASP A 73 -8.55 -10.32 5.32
N GLY A 74 -8.19 -9.13 5.79
CA GLY A 74 -6.98 -8.88 6.58
C GLY A 74 -5.75 -8.56 5.73
N THR A 75 -5.91 -8.37 4.42
CA THR A 75 -4.84 -7.97 3.50
C THR A 75 -5.12 -6.64 2.80
N VAL A 76 -4.04 -5.96 2.40
CA VAL A 76 -4.08 -4.70 1.64
C VAL A 76 -3.23 -4.84 0.39
N THR A 77 -3.79 -4.52 -0.77
CA THR A 77 -3.07 -4.47 -2.05
C THR A 77 -2.48 -3.08 -2.26
N ASP A 78 -1.15 -2.99 -2.44
CA ASP A 78 -0.46 -1.79 -2.93
C ASP A 78 -0.56 -1.74 -4.45
N LEU A 79 -1.35 -0.80 -4.96
CA LEU A 79 -1.64 -0.67 -6.40
C LEU A 79 -0.46 -0.07 -7.18
N ASN A 80 0.55 0.49 -6.52
CA ASN A 80 1.74 1.02 -7.18
C ASN A 80 2.80 -0.06 -7.41
N THR A 81 2.99 -0.95 -6.43
CA THR A 81 3.99 -2.02 -6.51
C THR A 81 3.42 -3.37 -6.95
N GLY A 82 2.11 -3.56 -6.83
CA GLY A 82 1.43 -4.85 -7.03
C GLY A 82 1.66 -5.84 -5.88
N LEU A 83 2.28 -5.41 -4.78
CA LEU A 83 2.48 -6.24 -3.60
C LEU A 83 1.21 -6.28 -2.75
N MET A 84 1.03 -7.39 -2.03
CA MET A 84 -0.01 -7.55 -1.03
C MET A 84 0.63 -7.59 0.35
N TRP A 85 0.00 -6.90 1.29
CA TRP A 85 0.49 -6.67 2.63
C TRP A 85 -0.50 -7.20 3.66
N GLN A 86 0.01 -7.66 4.80
CA GLN A 86 -0.82 -7.86 5.98
C GLN A 86 -1.33 -6.51 6.47
N LYS A 87 -2.64 -6.41 6.77
CA LYS A 87 -3.26 -5.18 7.26
C LYS A 87 -2.82 -4.80 8.68
N ALA A 88 -2.77 -5.79 9.57
CA ALA A 88 -2.48 -5.58 10.98
C ALA A 88 -0.98 -5.66 11.31
N HIS A 89 -0.50 -4.74 12.13
CA HIS A 89 0.87 -4.76 12.64
C HIS A 89 1.09 -5.85 13.71
N ASP A 90 2.15 -6.66 13.57
CA ASP A 90 2.60 -7.58 14.62
C ASP A 90 3.58 -6.89 15.58
N THR A 91 3.11 -6.60 16.80
CA THR A 91 3.90 -5.93 17.85
C THR A 91 4.88 -6.86 18.58
N THR A 92 4.89 -8.15 18.26
CA THR A 92 5.73 -9.13 18.96
C THR A 92 7.16 -9.07 18.46
N LYS A 93 8.08 -8.66 19.35
CA LYS A 93 9.50 -8.59 19.04
C LYS A 93 10.09 -10.00 18.87
N ARG A 94 10.70 -10.25 17.72
CA ARG A 94 11.35 -11.52 17.36
C ARG A 94 12.71 -11.26 16.70
N ASN A 95 13.60 -12.25 16.75
CA ASN A 95 14.78 -12.24 15.89
C ASN A 95 14.39 -12.63 14.46
N LEU A 96 15.31 -12.47 13.50
CA LEU A 96 15.03 -12.74 12.10
C LEU A 96 14.59 -14.19 11.83
N ALA A 97 15.21 -15.19 12.47
CA ALA A 97 14.89 -16.59 12.23
C ALA A 97 13.47 -16.94 12.70
N ASP A 98 13.08 -16.47 13.88
CA ASP A 98 11.74 -16.66 14.42
C ASP A 98 10.68 -15.91 13.58
N SER A 99 11.00 -14.69 13.12
CA SER A 99 10.12 -13.92 12.23
C SER A 99 9.89 -14.64 10.89
N THR A 100 10.95 -15.18 10.28
CA THR A 100 10.82 -15.96 9.04
C THR A 100 9.92 -17.18 9.25
N ALA A 101 10.15 -17.94 10.32
CA ALA A 101 9.35 -19.13 10.61
C ALA A 101 7.86 -18.81 10.85
N VAL A 102 7.57 -17.68 11.51
CA VAL A 102 6.19 -17.23 11.71
C VAL A 102 5.54 -16.87 10.37
N VAL A 103 6.23 -16.07 9.54
CA VAL A 103 5.68 -15.59 8.26
C VAL A 103 5.47 -16.73 7.26
N GLU A 104 6.42 -17.67 7.16
CA GLU A 104 6.29 -18.87 6.29
C GLU A 104 5.13 -19.79 6.72
N GLY A 105 4.67 -19.70 7.97
CA GLY A 105 3.52 -20.46 8.48
C GLY A 105 2.20 -19.69 8.48
N MET A 106 2.16 -18.45 7.97
CA MET A 106 0.96 -17.63 7.97
C MET A 106 -0.06 -18.10 6.94
N ASN A 107 -1.34 -18.01 7.31
CA ASN A 107 -2.46 -18.12 6.39
C ASN A 107 -3.41 -16.94 6.65
N ILE A 108 -3.21 -15.86 5.90
CA ILE A 108 -3.98 -14.59 5.99
C ILE A 108 -4.63 -14.37 4.62
N GLY A 109 -5.92 -14.01 4.59
CA GLY A 109 -6.68 -13.88 3.34
C GLY A 109 -6.82 -15.18 2.53
N GLY A 110 -6.45 -16.34 3.09
CA GLY A 110 -6.39 -17.61 2.37
C GLY A 110 -5.08 -17.85 1.60
N TYR A 111 -4.06 -17.00 1.79
CA TYR A 111 -2.75 -17.08 1.15
C TYR A 111 -1.70 -17.66 2.10
N GLU A 112 -0.83 -18.52 1.58
CA GLU A 112 0.21 -19.25 2.34
C GLU A 112 1.64 -18.94 1.83
N ASP A 113 1.78 -18.04 0.85
CA ASP A 113 3.04 -17.67 0.21
C ASP A 113 3.64 -16.37 0.79
N TRP A 114 3.33 -16.10 2.06
CA TRP A 114 3.84 -14.94 2.77
C TRP A 114 5.37 -15.01 2.97
N ARG A 115 6.00 -13.84 2.90
CA ARG A 115 7.44 -13.66 3.15
C ARG A 115 7.71 -12.35 3.87
N LEU A 116 8.87 -12.24 4.48
CA LEU A 116 9.35 -10.96 4.98
C LEU A 116 9.59 -9.99 3.80
N PRO A 117 9.19 -8.71 3.94
CA PRO A 117 9.47 -7.70 2.94
C PRO A 117 10.94 -7.31 2.97
N THR A 118 11.46 -6.85 1.84
CA THR A 118 12.75 -6.17 1.79
C THR A 118 12.63 -4.74 2.31
N ILE A 119 13.77 -4.13 2.66
CA ILE A 119 13.80 -2.73 3.10
C ILE A 119 13.15 -1.80 2.06
N LYS A 120 13.41 -2.01 0.76
CA LYS A 120 12.86 -1.16 -0.31
C LYS A 120 11.35 -1.28 -0.47
N GLU A 121 10.80 -2.47 -0.23
CA GLU A 121 9.35 -2.68 -0.26
C GLU A 121 8.69 -2.03 0.96
N LEU A 122 9.34 -2.08 2.14
CA LEU A 122 8.85 -1.33 3.30
C LEU A 122 8.84 0.18 3.06
N TYR A 123 9.84 0.70 2.34
CA TYR A 123 9.87 2.12 1.96
C TYR A 123 8.70 2.54 1.07
N SER A 124 8.07 1.63 0.31
CA SER A 124 6.89 1.97 -0.50
C SER A 124 5.61 2.09 0.32
N LEU A 125 5.63 1.76 1.62
CA LEU A 125 4.50 1.97 2.54
C LEU A 125 4.64 3.25 3.38
N ALA A 126 5.80 3.90 3.34
CA ALA A 126 6.10 5.01 4.23
C ALA A 126 5.37 6.29 3.79
N HIS A 127 4.56 6.85 4.69
CA HIS A 127 3.92 8.15 4.55
C HIS A 127 4.75 9.21 5.28
N PHE A 128 5.50 10.03 4.56
CA PHE A 128 6.52 10.91 5.14
C PHE A 128 6.00 12.22 5.76
N ASP A 129 4.68 12.45 5.69
CA ASP A 129 3.97 13.49 6.44
C ASP A 129 3.58 13.06 7.88
N GLY A 130 4.00 11.86 8.32
CA GLY A 130 3.88 11.44 9.72
C GLY A 130 4.63 12.38 10.67
N GLU A 131 4.12 12.51 11.89
CA GLU A 131 4.71 13.37 12.92
C GLU A 131 4.67 12.67 14.27
N LEU A 132 5.79 12.68 15.00
CA LEU A 132 5.78 12.26 16.40
C LEU A 132 5.32 13.43 17.29
N MET A 133 4.64 13.11 18.38
CA MET A 133 4.17 14.08 19.37
C MET A 133 5.32 15.00 19.79
N LYS A 134 5.03 16.30 19.74
CA LYS A 134 5.90 17.36 20.26
C LYS A 134 5.27 17.89 21.54
N PRO A 135 5.94 17.79 22.72
CA PRO A 135 5.35 18.24 23.99
C PRO A 135 4.80 19.68 23.94
N GLU A 136 5.46 20.54 23.17
CA GLU A 136 5.10 21.95 23.00
C GLU A 136 3.87 22.20 22.10
N SER A 137 3.51 21.26 21.21
CA SER A 137 2.39 21.44 20.28
C SER A 137 1.05 20.97 20.87
N GLY A 138 1.09 20.06 21.85
CA GLY A 138 -0.09 19.41 22.41
C GLY A 138 -0.86 18.52 21.42
N LYS A 139 -0.25 18.19 20.27
CA LYS A 139 -0.83 17.27 19.27
C LYS A 139 -0.31 15.86 19.46
N ASP A 140 -1.18 14.87 19.30
CA ASP A 140 -0.81 13.46 19.27
C ASP A 140 0.04 13.13 18.04
N SER A 141 0.73 11.98 18.08
CA SER A 141 1.52 11.47 16.96
C SER A 141 0.61 11.07 15.78
N SER A 142 1.04 11.42 14.57
CA SER A 142 0.53 10.88 13.32
C SER A 142 1.48 9.80 12.78
N PRO A 143 1.04 8.56 12.54
CA PRO A 143 1.89 7.50 12.00
C PRO A 143 2.49 7.80 10.63
N TYR A 144 3.67 7.23 10.38
CA TYR A 144 4.35 7.25 9.07
C TYR A 144 3.80 6.18 8.10
N ILE A 145 2.53 5.83 8.22
CA ILE A 145 1.83 4.84 7.39
C ILE A 145 0.37 5.27 7.28
N ASP A 146 -0.26 4.96 6.15
CA ASP A 146 -1.66 5.29 5.91
C ASP A 146 -2.60 4.42 6.77
N THR A 147 -3.11 5.02 7.85
CA THR A 147 -4.00 4.35 8.82
C THR A 147 -5.44 4.19 8.35
N GLU A 148 -5.81 4.71 7.17
CA GLU A 148 -7.06 4.32 6.53
C GLU A 148 -7.01 2.85 6.08
N TYR A 149 -5.82 2.38 5.68
CA TYR A 149 -5.63 1.04 5.14
C TYR A 149 -4.94 0.08 6.11
N PHE A 150 -3.98 0.55 6.92
CA PHE A 150 -3.18 -0.29 7.82
C PHE A 150 -3.54 -0.09 9.29
N ASP A 151 -3.71 -1.19 10.02
CA ASP A 151 -4.00 -1.12 11.45
C ASP A 151 -2.68 -0.89 12.21
N PHE A 152 -2.46 0.37 12.60
CA PHE A 152 -1.27 0.79 13.33
C PHE A 152 -1.62 1.80 14.41
N GLU A 153 -1.07 1.57 15.60
CA GLU A 153 -1.16 2.48 16.75
C GLU A 153 0.19 2.53 17.46
N TYR A 154 0.60 3.71 17.92
CA TYR A 154 1.76 3.84 18.79
C TYR A 154 1.43 3.32 20.19
N ASP A 155 2.41 2.73 20.89
CA ASP A 155 2.24 2.39 22.31
C ASP A 155 2.08 3.68 23.13
N GLU A 156 0.89 3.89 23.72
CA GLU A 156 0.56 5.07 24.52
C GLU A 156 1.53 5.32 25.68
N ARG A 157 2.23 4.28 26.14
CA ARG A 157 3.23 4.39 27.22
C ARG A 157 4.55 4.99 26.73
N ILE A 158 4.74 5.09 25.42
CA ILE A 158 5.96 5.55 24.75
C ILE A 158 5.59 6.66 23.75
N PRO A 159 5.09 7.81 24.22
CA PRO A 159 4.47 8.78 23.33
C PRO A 159 5.48 9.65 22.56
N PHE A 160 6.79 9.56 22.85
CA PHE A 160 7.82 10.41 22.24
C PHE A 160 8.90 9.61 21.51
N ALA A 161 9.45 10.22 20.46
CA ALA A 161 10.64 9.74 19.76
C ALA A 161 11.80 9.48 20.74
N GLY A 162 12.34 8.26 20.77
CA GLY A 162 13.52 7.93 21.57
C GLY A 162 13.26 7.42 22.99
N ALA A 163 11.99 7.23 23.38
CA ALA A 163 11.68 6.45 24.58
C ALA A 163 11.83 4.94 24.23
N PHE A 164 12.89 4.31 24.76
CA PHE A 164 13.19 2.89 24.58
C PHE A 164 13.34 2.20 25.95
#